data_AF-A0A7Z7FDF4-F1
#
_entry.id   AF-A0A7Z7FDF4-F1
#
_cell.length_a   1.000
_cell.length_b   1.000
_cell.length_c   1.000
_cell.angle_alpha   90.00
_cell.angle_beta   90.00
_cell.angle_gamma   90.00
#
_symmetry.space_group_name_H-M   'P 1'
#
loop_
_entity.id
_entity.type
_entity.pdbx_description
1 polymer ?
#
loop_
_entity_poly.entity_id
_entity_poly.type
_entity_poly.pdbx_seq_one_letter_code
_entity_poly.pdbx_strand_id
1 'polypeptide(L)'
;MGDYELSDIEIKTIDKWIMENILPQKGSKKTHASFALKTLFEESPVGFFITNKQFKEAMVRCNFSPVNKNKLNWDFRVSLRSES
;
A
#
# COMPACT_ATOMS: atom_id res chain seq x y z
N MET A 1 -8.27 2.78 -20.11
CA MET A 1 -8.59 1.60 -19.28
C MET A 1 -9.60 2.10 -18.28
N GLY A 2 -10.84 1.60 -18.29
CA GLY A 2 -11.85 2.04 -17.34
C GLY A 2 -11.35 1.78 -15.92
N ASP A 3 -11.57 2.73 -15.01
CA ASP A 3 -11.32 2.52 -13.58
C ASP A 3 -12.25 1.37 -13.16
N TYR A 4 -11.72 0.15 -13.04
CA TYR A 4 -12.48 -0.94 -12.46
C TYR A 4 -12.46 -0.77 -10.95
N GLU A 5 -13.61 -1.00 -10.33
CA GLU A 5 -13.74 -0.93 -8.88
C GLU A 5 -13.30 -2.26 -8.27
N LEU A 6 -12.67 -2.21 -7.10
CA LEU A 6 -12.34 -3.41 -6.33
C LEU A 6 -13.62 -3.98 -5.72
N SER A 7 -13.78 -5.29 -5.77
CA SER A 7 -14.80 -5.99 -5.00
C SER A 7 -14.53 -5.92 -3.50
N ASP A 8 -15.55 -6.18 -2.67
CA ASP A 8 -15.39 -6.22 -1.21
C ASP A 8 -14.35 -7.25 -0.75
N ILE A 9 -14.20 -8.35 -1.49
CA ILE A 9 -13.21 -9.39 -1.18
C ILE A 9 -11.80 -8.88 -1.47
N GLU A 10 -11.62 -8.21 -2.61
CA GLU A 10 -10.33 -7.59 -2.98
C GLU A 10 -9.95 -6.49 -1.99
N ILE A 11 -10.88 -5.61 -1.61
CA ILE A 11 -10.68 -4.57 -0.59
C ILE A 11 -10.22 -5.19 0.73
N LYS A 12 -10.91 -6.23 1.22
CA LYS A 12 -10.53 -6.91 2.46
C LYS A 12 -9.15 -7.58 2.35
N THR A 13 -8.82 -8.11 1.19
CA THR A 13 -7.55 -8.81 0.94
C THR A 13 -6.37 -7.83 0.99
N ILE A 14 -6.46 -6.71 0.28
CA ILE A 14 -5.41 -5.69 0.30
C ILE A 14 -5.29 -5.02 1.67
N ASP A 15 -6.41 -4.68 2.31
CA ASP A 15 -6.39 -4.04 3.62
C ASP A 15 -5.75 -4.97 4.67
N LYS A 16 -6.08 -6.26 4.64
CA LYS A 16 -5.44 -7.27 5.49
C LYS A 16 -3.95 -7.38 5.22
N TRP A 17 -3.54 -7.49 3.94
CA TRP A 17 -2.13 -7.58 3.58
C TRP A 17 -1.33 -6.35 4.05
N ILE A 18 -1.88 -5.14 3.88
CA ILE A 18 -1.25 -3.90 4.35
C ILE A 18 -1.05 -3.95 5.87
N MET A 19 -2.08 -4.31 6.62
CA MET A 19 -2.03 -4.35 8.09
C MET A 19 -1.07 -5.42 8.64
N GLU A 20 -0.85 -6.51 7.90
CA GLU A 20 0.05 -7.59 8.30
C GLU A 20 1.52 -7.32 7.91
N ASN A 21 1.76 -6.63 6.80
CA ASN A 21 3.09 -6.50 6.19
C ASN A 21 3.71 -5.10 6.29
N ILE A 22 2.90 -4.06 6.49
CA ILE A 22 3.38 -2.68 6.55
C ILE A 22 3.23 -2.16 7.97
N LEU A 23 4.35 -1.71 8.55
CA LEU A 23 4.41 -1.19 9.92
C LEU A 23 4.68 0.31 9.90
N PRO A 24 3.98 1.11 10.73
CA PRO A 24 4.26 2.54 10.82
C PRO A 24 5.66 2.77 11.42
N GLN A 25 6.45 3.65 10.80
CA GLN A 25 7.79 3.96 11.28
C GLN A 25 7.91 5.45 11.65
N LYS A 26 7.86 5.75 12.95
CA LYS A 26 8.05 7.12 13.46
C LYS A 26 9.52 7.51 13.42
N GLY A 27 9.81 8.76 13.05
CA GLY A 27 11.15 9.36 13.14
C GLY A 27 12.16 8.94 12.06
N SER A 28 11.85 7.96 11.22
CA SER A 28 12.72 7.57 10.10
C SER A 28 12.70 8.62 8.98
N LYS A 29 13.89 8.92 8.42
CA LYS A 29 14.02 9.66 7.14
C LYS A 29 13.73 8.77 5.93
N LYS A 30 13.75 7.45 6.09
CA LYS A 30 13.49 6.51 5.00
C LYS A 30 12.00 6.49 4.68
N THR A 31 11.69 6.54 3.38
CA THR A 31 10.34 6.42 2.87
C THR A 31 10.26 5.33 1.82
N HIS A 32 9.07 4.76 1.66
CA HIS A 32 8.75 3.82 0.59
C HIS A 32 7.68 4.43 -0.30
N ALA A 33 7.92 4.41 -1.61
CA ALA A 33 6.98 4.92 -2.60
C ALA A 33 5.78 3.97 -2.76
N SER A 34 4.58 4.52 -2.93
CA SER A 34 3.34 3.77 -3.09
C SER A 34 3.41 2.75 -4.23
N PHE A 35 4.10 3.09 -5.32
CA PHE A 35 4.29 2.19 -6.45
C PHE A 35 5.13 0.97 -6.09
N ALA A 36 6.20 1.15 -5.31
CA ALA A 36 7.03 0.02 -4.86
C ALA A 36 6.24 -0.88 -3.88
N LEU A 37 5.50 -0.27 -2.96
CA LEU A 37 4.64 -1.02 -2.02
C LEU A 37 3.52 -1.78 -2.73
N LYS A 38 2.92 -1.17 -3.76
CA LYS A 38 1.96 -1.81 -4.67
C LYS A 38 2.57 -3.03 -5.34
N THR A 39 3.77 -2.91 -5.92
CA THR A 39 4.44 -4.05 -6.58
C THR A 39 4.65 -5.20 -5.60
N LEU A 40 5.06 -4.92 -4.36
CA LEU A 40 5.20 -5.96 -3.33
C LEU A 40 3.88 -6.67 -3.00
N PHE A 41 2.77 -5.94 -3.01
CA PHE A 41 1.45 -6.55 -2.86
C PHE A 41 1.13 -7.46 -4.04
N GLU A 42 1.31 -6.96 -5.28
CA GLU A 42 1.05 -7.71 -6.51
C GLU A 42 1.90 -8.99 -6.63
N GLU A 43 3.12 -8.97 -6.12
CA GLU A 43 4.05 -10.11 -6.10
C GLU A 43 3.80 -11.08 -4.93
N SER A 44 2.90 -10.75 -3.99
CA SER A 44 2.59 -11.60 -2.85
C SER A 44 1.67 -12.78 -3.23
N PRO A 45 1.62 -13.86 -2.43
CA PRO A 45 0.74 -15.01 -2.72
C PRO A 45 -0.76 -14.71 -2.76
N VAL A 46 -1.18 -13.61 -2.11
CA VAL A 46 -2.57 -13.12 -2.11
C VAL A 46 -2.77 -11.91 -3.04
N GLY A 47 -1.70 -11.54 -3.76
CA GLY A 47 -1.64 -10.39 -4.64
C GLY A 47 -2.51 -10.53 -5.86
N PHE A 48 -3.02 -9.40 -6.32
CA PHE A 48 -3.71 -9.27 -7.60
C PHE A 48 -3.41 -7.88 -8.16
N PHE A 49 -3.60 -7.73 -9.48
CA PHE A 49 -3.34 -6.46 -10.15
C PHE A 49 -4.23 -5.35 -9.56
N ILE A 50 -3.62 -4.20 -9.30
CA ILE A 50 -4.31 -2.98 -8.85
C ILE A 50 -3.68 -1.76 -9.49
N THR A 51 -4.37 -0.64 -9.49
CA THR A 51 -3.77 0.65 -9.83
C THR A 51 -3.03 1.24 -8.63
N ASN A 52 -2.06 2.11 -8.89
CA ASN A 52 -1.39 2.87 -7.83
C ASN A 52 -2.38 3.79 -7.07
N LYS A 53 -3.49 4.21 -7.70
CA LYS A 53 -4.56 4.96 -7.05
C LYS A 53 -5.27 4.11 -6.00
N GLN A 54 -5.72 2.92 -6.37
CA GLN A 54 -6.37 1.96 -5.46
C GLN A 54 -5.45 1.58 -4.28
N PHE A 55 -4.15 1.37 -4.53
CA PHE A 55 -3.20 1.09 -3.46
C PHE A 55 -3.09 2.25 -2.45
N LYS A 56 -3.02 3.50 -2.93
CA LYS A 56 -3.01 4.68 -2.06
C LYS A 56 -4.27 4.81 -1.21
N GLU A 57 -5.43 4.54 -1.80
CA GLU A 57 -6.71 4.54 -1.09
C GLU A 57 -6.75 3.47 0.00
N ALA A 58 -6.24 2.26 -0.29
CA ALA A 58 -6.10 1.19 0.70
C ALA A 58 -5.17 1.58 1.87
N MET A 59 -4.03 2.19 1.58
CA MET A 59 -3.13 2.72 2.61
C MET A 59 -3.83 3.73 3.53
N VAL A 60 -4.63 4.63 2.96
CA VAL A 60 -5.41 5.62 3.74
C VAL A 60 -6.50 4.95 4.56
N ARG A 61 -7.23 3.96 4.02
CA ARG A 61 -8.21 3.16 4.78
C ARG A 61 -7.57 2.43 5.96
N CYS A 62 -6.32 1.99 5.81
CA CYS A 62 -5.52 1.36 6.87
C CYS A 62 -4.83 2.37 7.80
N ASN A 63 -5.28 3.63 7.83
CA ASN A 63 -4.76 4.71 8.67
C ASN A 63 -3.29 5.11 8.40
N PHE A 64 -2.72 4.77 7.24
CA PHE A 64 -1.41 5.29 6.84
C PHE A 64 -1.55 6.64 6.14
N SER A 65 -0.70 7.59 6.53
CA SER A 65 -0.65 8.92 5.93
C SER A 65 0.62 9.08 5.10
N PRO A 66 0.51 9.56 3.85
CA PRO A 66 1.69 9.86 3.03
C PRO A 66 2.40 11.11 3.55
N VAL A 67 3.71 11.15 3.37
CA VAL A 67 4.56 12.31 3.67
C VAL A 67 4.27 13.46 2.71
N ASN A 68 3.99 13.16 1.44
CA ASN A 68 3.69 14.15 0.42
C ASN A 68 2.62 13.62 -0.56
N LYS A 69 1.42 14.21 -0.50
CA LYS A 69 0.26 13.86 -1.35
C LYS A 69 0.35 14.40 -2.78
N ASN A 70 1.25 15.35 -3.06
CA ASN A 70 1.34 16.01 -4.37
C ASN A 70 2.14 15.20 -5.40
N LYS A 71 2.76 14.09 -5.00
CA LYS A 71 3.53 13.23 -5.88
C LYS A 71 2.64 12.20 -6.59
N LEU A 72 3.03 11.82 -7.82
CA LEU A 72 2.41 10.69 -8.52
C LEU A 72 2.58 9.38 -7.74
N ASN A 73 3.73 9.18 -7.08
CA ASN A 73 3.97 8.06 -6.17
C ASN A 73 4.08 8.64 -4.76
N TRP A 74 3.17 8.26 -3.87
CA TRP A 74 3.14 8.80 -2.51
C TRP A 74 4.23 8.15 -1.66
N ASP A 75 5.00 8.95 -0.94
CA ASP A 75 6.02 8.45 -0.02
C ASP A 75 5.40 8.17 1.36
N PHE A 76 5.66 7.01 1.94
CA PHE A 76 5.21 6.63 3.28
C PHE A 76 6.39 6.35 4.20
N ARG A 77 6.32 6.81 5.46
CA ARG A 77 7.27 6.44 6.52
C ARG A 77 6.82 5.14 7.16
N VAL A 78 7.18 4.05 6.53
CA VAL A 78 6.81 2.70 6.93
C VAL A 78 8.01 1.78 6.81
N SER A 79 7.99 0.70 7.58
CA SER A 79 8.88 -0.44 7.39
C SER A 79 8.08 -1.64 6.94
N LEU A 80 8.71 -2.52 6.16
CA LEU A 80 8.14 -3.81 5.80
C LEU A 80 8.44 -4.82 6.91
N ARG A 81 7.45 -5.63 7.28
CA ARG A 81 7.69 -6.80 8.12
C ARG A 81 8.55 -7.76 7.29
N SER A 82 9.76 -8.06 7.77
CA SER A 82 10.61 -9.08 7.15
C SER A 82 9.94 -10.44 7.29
N GLU A 83 9.93 -11.23 6.22
CA GLU A 83 9.68 -12.67 6.34
C GLU A 83 10.74 -13.23 7.31
N SER A 84 10.27 -13.87 8.38
CA SER A 84 11.12 -14.53 9.38
C SER A 84 11.39 -15.96 8.98
#